data_AF-A0A2H6NJT2-F1
#
_entry.id   AF-A0A2H6NJT2-F1
#
_cell.length_a   1.000
_cell.length_b   1.000
_cell.length_c   1.000
_cell.angle_alpha   90.00
_cell.angle_beta   90.00
_cell.angle_gamma   90.00
#
_symmetry.space_group_name_H-M   'P 1'
#
loop_
_entity.id
_entity.type
_entity.pdbx_description
1 polymer ?
#
loop_
_entity_poly.entity_id
_entity_poly.type
_entity_poly.pdbx_seq_one_letter_code
_entity_poly.pdbx_strand_id
1 'polypeptide(L)'
;MDKALKEVFDYIYRDYILSWYGNLSRDEGQLYHLLSEDFWEAAKQLRHRLSHIDVVKVICNDVVKAVLNHFCDLKAANARLEEQPRPFLLHPCLRNSEEEARFLQACSQTLVYCLLPSKDTQSLSLRIVLAEILAAKVLKPMVELLSDPNYINHMLLVQMEYREQLIEHHKRAYTYAPSYEEFIKLINCNSDIEFLKRLRYQIMVEIVQATTISNIPQMKRQKENKVKETAAMKADHLRARNMKRYI
;
A
#
# COMPACT_ATOMS: atom_id res chain seq x y z
N MET A 1 7.95 -13.33 -8.15
CA MET A 1 8.00 -13.92 -6.80
C MET A 1 9.08 -14.99 -6.74
N ASP A 2 8.93 -16.09 -7.49
CA ASP A 2 9.89 -17.21 -7.43
C ASP A 2 11.33 -16.84 -7.80
N LYS A 3 11.52 -15.96 -8.79
CA LYS A 3 12.86 -15.46 -9.15
C LYS A 3 13.53 -14.70 -8.00
N ALA A 4 12.79 -13.81 -7.33
CA ALA A 4 13.33 -13.02 -6.22
C ALA A 4 13.63 -13.89 -5.00
N LEU A 5 12.78 -14.88 -4.70
CA LEU A 5 13.03 -15.87 -3.64
C LEU A 5 14.29 -16.69 -3.93
N LYS A 6 14.50 -17.09 -5.18
CA LYS A 6 15.73 -17.77 -5.60
C LYS A 6 16.96 -16.89 -5.41
N GLU A 7 16.90 -15.62 -5.83
CA GLU A 7 18.01 -14.68 -5.65
C GLU A 7 18.36 -14.50 -4.16
N VAL A 8 17.36 -14.41 -3.27
CA VAL A 8 17.59 -14.36 -1.82
C VAL A 8 18.32 -15.60 -1.33
N PHE A 9 17.87 -16.80 -1.75
CA PHE A 9 18.55 -18.04 -1.38
C PHE A 9 20.00 -18.09 -1.90
N ASP A 10 20.21 -17.71 -3.17
CA ASP A 10 21.52 -17.70 -3.80
C ASP A 10 22.48 -16.74 -3.08
N TYR A 11 22.02 -15.56 -2.65
CA TYR A 11 22.82 -14.64 -1.85
C TYR A 11 23.13 -15.19 -0.47
N ILE A 12 22.16 -15.80 0.21
CA ILE A 12 22.39 -16.43 1.52
C ILE A 12 23.43 -17.54 1.41
N TYR A 13 23.29 -18.44 0.42
CA TYR A 13 24.21 -19.53 0.20
C TYR A 13 25.62 -19.01 -0.13
N ARG A 14 25.73 -18.05 -1.06
CA ARG A 14 27.01 -17.48 -1.47
C ARG A 14 27.74 -16.81 -0.30
N ASP A 15 27.04 -15.96 0.46
CA ASP A 15 27.67 -15.09 1.43
C ASP A 15 27.94 -15.82 2.78
N TYR A 16 27.00 -16.68 3.21
CA TYR A 16 27.05 -17.30 4.54
C TYR A 16 27.42 -18.78 4.55
N ILE A 17 27.39 -19.49 3.43
CA ILE A 17 27.68 -20.94 3.38
C ILE A 17 28.92 -21.21 2.53
N LEU A 18 28.90 -20.77 1.27
CA LEU A 18 29.98 -21.02 0.31
C LEU A 18 31.32 -20.41 0.75
N SER A 19 31.28 -19.27 1.44
CA SER A 19 32.45 -18.54 1.93
C SER A 19 33.39 -19.37 2.83
N TRP A 20 32.84 -20.30 3.62
CA TRP A 20 33.64 -21.23 4.43
C TRP A 20 33.55 -22.66 3.90
N TYR A 21 32.38 -23.12 3.46
CA TYR A 21 32.14 -24.52 3.07
C TYR A 21 32.96 -24.94 1.85
N GLY A 22 33.16 -24.04 0.87
CA GLY A 22 33.90 -24.35 -0.35
C GLY A 22 35.38 -24.70 -0.12
N ASN A 23 35.96 -24.24 0.99
CA ASN A 23 37.34 -24.61 1.36
C ASN A 23 37.42 -25.94 2.12
N LEU A 24 36.33 -26.38 2.74
CA LEU A 24 36.29 -27.59 3.58
C LEU A 24 35.82 -28.83 2.81
N SER A 25 34.92 -28.66 1.85
CA SER A 25 34.27 -29.77 1.14
C SER A 25 34.57 -29.72 -0.36
N ARG A 26 34.69 -30.89 -0.97
CA ARG A 26 34.75 -31.07 -2.43
C ARG A 26 33.43 -31.59 -2.98
N ASP A 27 32.33 -31.29 -2.31
CA ASP A 27 31.02 -31.56 -2.88
C ASP A 27 30.86 -30.66 -4.11
N GLU A 28 30.49 -31.24 -5.24
CA GLU A 28 30.27 -30.49 -6.49
C GLU A 28 28.90 -29.79 -6.45
N GLY A 29 28.59 -29.08 -5.36
CA GLY A 29 27.33 -28.37 -5.16
C GLY A 29 26.19 -29.23 -4.61
N GLN A 30 26.47 -30.41 -4.06
CA GLN A 30 25.43 -31.30 -3.53
C GLN A 30 24.69 -30.66 -2.34
N LEU A 31 25.40 -29.96 -1.45
CA LEU A 31 24.80 -29.21 -0.35
C LEU A 31 23.91 -28.08 -0.85
N TYR A 32 24.28 -27.39 -1.94
CA TYR A 32 23.44 -26.36 -2.55
C TYR A 32 22.07 -26.94 -2.94
N HIS A 33 22.08 -28.08 -3.62
CA HIS A 33 20.85 -28.74 -4.04
C HIS A 33 19.98 -29.16 -2.85
N LEU A 34 20.57 -29.77 -1.82
CA LEU A 34 19.83 -30.20 -0.63
C LEU A 34 19.19 -29.02 0.10
N LEU A 35 19.97 -27.96 0.37
CA LEU A 35 19.48 -26.77 1.06
C LEU A 35 18.44 -26.00 0.23
N SER A 36 18.59 -26.00 -1.10
CA SER A 36 17.61 -25.41 -2.01
C SER A 36 16.29 -26.15 -1.92
N GLU A 37 16.29 -27.48 -1.93
CA GLU A 37 15.08 -28.28 -1.76
C GLU A 37 14.39 -27.98 -0.42
N ASP A 38 15.15 -27.88 0.67
CA ASP A 38 14.62 -27.58 2.00
C ASP A 38 14.05 -26.16 2.09
N PHE A 39 14.74 -25.19 1.49
CA PHE A 39 14.26 -23.81 1.41
C PHE A 39 12.94 -23.72 0.63
N TRP A 40 12.85 -24.39 -0.52
CA TRP A 40 11.63 -24.41 -1.32
C TRP A 40 10.49 -25.13 -0.63
N GLU A 41 10.76 -26.20 0.11
CA GLU A 41 9.75 -26.87 0.91
C GLU A 41 9.23 -25.96 2.03
N ALA A 42 10.12 -25.30 2.77
CA ALA A 42 9.73 -24.31 3.77
C ALA A 42 8.91 -23.15 3.17
N ALA A 43 9.29 -22.65 1.99
CA ALA A 43 8.56 -21.62 1.28
C ALA A 43 7.16 -22.10 0.83
N LYS A 44 7.02 -23.35 0.39
CA LYS A 44 5.71 -23.95 0.07
C LYS A 44 4.83 -24.06 1.29
N GLN A 45 5.36 -24.53 2.42
CA GLN A 45 4.63 -24.62 3.69
C GLN A 45 4.18 -23.24 4.17
N LEU A 46 5.05 -22.24 4.06
CA LEU A 46 4.71 -20.85 4.37
C LEU A 46 3.56 -20.36 3.49
N ARG A 47 3.68 -20.51 2.17
CA ARG A 47 2.64 -20.09 1.22
C ARG A 47 1.30 -20.78 1.50
N HIS A 48 1.32 -22.08 1.74
CA HIS A 48 0.12 -22.85 2.05
C HIS A 48 -0.56 -22.35 3.33
N ARG A 49 0.21 -22.05 4.38
CA ARG A 49 -0.35 -21.49 5.62
C ARG A 49 -0.90 -20.08 5.40
N LEU A 50 -0.16 -19.23 4.68
CA LEU A 50 -0.60 -17.86 4.36
C LEU A 50 -1.88 -17.84 3.52
N SER A 51 -2.11 -18.83 2.64
CA SER A 51 -3.34 -18.89 1.84
C SER A 51 -4.60 -19.20 2.66
N HIS A 52 -4.45 -19.70 3.89
CA HIS A 52 -5.58 -19.92 4.81
C HIS A 52 -5.89 -18.69 5.68
N ILE A 53 -5.06 -17.65 5.60
CA ILE A 53 -5.27 -16.42 6.36
C ILE A 53 -6.26 -15.53 5.60
N ASP A 54 -7.35 -15.17 6.27
CA ASP A 54 -8.25 -14.13 5.78
C ASP A 54 -7.59 -12.76 5.97
N VAL A 55 -6.85 -12.35 4.94
CA VAL A 55 -6.11 -11.08 4.93
C VAL A 55 -7.03 -9.88 5.12
N VAL A 56 -8.25 -9.93 4.58
CA VAL A 56 -9.22 -8.83 4.71
C VAL A 56 -9.67 -8.70 6.15
N LYS A 57 -9.99 -9.81 6.82
CA LYS A 57 -10.33 -9.79 8.25
C LYS A 57 -9.16 -9.28 9.08
N VAL A 58 -7.94 -9.77 8.85
CA VAL A 58 -6.76 -9.34 9.62
C VAL A 58 -6.54 -7.84 9.47
N ILE A 59 -6.51 -7.32 8.24
CA ILE A 59 -6.16 -5.91 7.98
C ILE A 59 -7.32 -4.98 8.33
N CYS A 60 -8.54 -5.27 7.86
CA CYS A 60 -9.67 -4.35 7.97
C CYS A 60 -10.43 -4.45 9.29
N ASN A 61 -10.29 -5.56 10.02
CA ASN A 61 -11.02 -5.78 11.27
C ASN A 61 -10.06 -5.86 12.47
N ASP A 62 -9.15 -6.84 12.47
CA ASP A 62 -8.36 -7.15 13.66
C ASP A 62 -7.32 -6.06 13.95
N VAL A 63 -6.58 -5.60 12.94
CA VAL A 63 -5.63 -4.48 13.07
C VAL A 63 -6.35 -3.18 13.42
N VAL A 64 -7.45 -2.85 12.73
CA VAL A 64 -8.22 -1.62 13.00
C VAL A 64 -8.74 -1.62 14.45
N LYS A 65 -9.26 -2.75 14.93
CA LYS A 65 -9.68 -2.90 16.33
C LYS A 65 -8.53 -2.78 17.31
N ALA A 66 -7.39 -3.42 17.02
CA ALA A 66 -6.21 -3.33 17.88
C ALA A 66 -5.72 -1.88 18.01
N VAL A 67 -5.63 -1.16 16.88
CA VAL A 67 -5.24 0.25 16.85
C VAL A 67 -6.27 1.14 17.57
N LEU A 68 -7.57 0.91 17.34
CA LEU A 68 -8.63 1.65 18.02
C LEU A 68 -8.57 1.44 19.54
N ASN A 69 -8.43 0.19 19.98
CA ASN A 69 -8.30 -0.14 21.40
C ASN A 69 -7.07 0.54 22.00
N HIS A 70 -5.93 0.51 21.29
CA HIS A 70 -4.72 1.21 21.71
C HIS A 70 -4.93 2.72 21.88
N PHE A 71 -5.65 3.37 20.96
CA PHE A 71 -6.00 4.78 21.09
C PHE A 71 -6.98 5.05 22.24
N CYS A 72 -7.94 4.16 22.47
CA CYS A 72 -8.84 4.24 23.63
C CYS A 72 -8.06 4.13 24.95
N ASP A 73 -7.12 3.18 25.04
CA ASP A 73 -6.27 3.01 26.23
C ASP A 73 -5.37 4.22 26.44
N LEU A 74 -4.79 4.78 25.37
CA LEU A 74 -4.00 6.02 25.43
C LEU A 74 -4.84 7.20 25.92
N LYS A 75 -6.07 7.33 25.42
CA LYS A 75 -7.02 8.36 25.86
C LYS A 75 -7.37 8.19 27.34
N ALA A 76 -7.68 6.97 27.77
CA ALA A 76 -8.01 6.64 29.15
C ALA A 76 -6.84 6.91 30.13
N ALA A 77 -5.60 6.84 29.64
CA ALA A 77 -4.40 7.15 30.42
C ALA A 77 -4.02 8.63 30.42
N ASN A 78 -4.65 9.45 29.59
CA ASN A 78 -4.31 10.85 29.47
C ASN A 78 -5.04 11.68 30.54
N ALA A 79 -4.31 12.07 31.59
CA ALA A 79 -4.81 12.90 32.69
C ALA A 79 -5.34 14.28 32.25
N ARG A 80 -5.05 14.74 31.02
CA ARG A 80 -5.61 15.98 30.47
C ARG A 80 -7.02 15.81 29.88
N LEU A 81 -7.41 14.57 29.58
CA LEU A 81 -8.68 14.24 28.91
C LEU A 81 -9.68 13.54 29.83
N GLU A 82 -9.21 12.88 30.89
CA GLU A 82 -10.02 12.09 31.82
C GLU A 82 -9.81 12.57 33.26
N GLU A 83 -10.90 12.71 34.03
CA GLU A 83 -10.84 13.12 35.44
C GLU A 83 -10.21 12.04 36.35
N GLN A 84 -10.28 10.76 35.95
CA GLN A 84 -9.61 9.65 36.62
C GLN A 84 -8.81 8.80 35.61
N PRO A 85 -7.54 9.15 35.35
CA PRO A 85 -6.73 8.46 34.37
C PRO A 85 -6.39 7.03 34.81
N ARG A 86 -6.55 6.06 33.91
CA ARG A 86 -6.13 4.67 34.12
C ARG A 86 -4.72 4.46 33.59
N PRO A 87 -3.85 3.66 34.23
CA PRO A 87 -2.51 3.44 33.73
C PRO A 87 -2.54 2.75 32.37
N PHE A 88 -1.71 3.24 31.43
CA PHE A 88 -1.54 2.59 30.14
C PHE A 88 -0.78 1.28 30.32
N LEU A 89 -1.41 0.15 29.99
CA LEU A 89 -0.83 -1.18 30.15
C LEU A 89 -0.01 -1.55 28.92
N LEU A 90 1.31 -1.38 29.02
CA LEU A 90 2.23 -1.83 27.99
C LEU A 90 2.28 -3.37 27.95
N HIS A 91 2.30 -3.94 26.75
CA HIS A 91 2.45 -5.39 26.59
C HIS A 91 3.78 -5.87 27.24
N PRO A 92 3.80 -7.00 27.98
CA PRO A 92 4.99 -7.43 28.74
C PRO A 92 6.27 -7.55 27.90
N CYS A 93 6.15 -7.96 26.63
CA CYS A 93 7.31 -8.07 25.74
C CYS A 93 7.95 -6.73 25.38
N LEU A 94 7.25 -5.60 25.53
CA LEU A 94 7.79 -4.27 25.22
C LEU A 94 8.37 -3.59 26.47
N ARG A 95 8.40 -4.27 27.62
CA ARG A 95 8.90 -3.70 28.87
C ARG A 95 10.38 -3.32 28.78
N ASN A 96 11.18 -4.12 28.09
CA ASN A 96 12.58 -3.85 27.81
C ASN A 96 13.00 -4.62 26.54
N SER A 97 14.17 -4.27 25.99
CA SER A 97 14.68 -4.88 24.76
C SER A 97 14.96 -6.38 24.87
N GLU A 98 15.19 -6.90 26.08
CA GLU A 98 15.50 -8.32 26.29
C GLU A 98 14.23 -9.17 26.23
N GLU A 99 13.14 -8.74 26.88
CA GLU A 99 11.83 -9.41 26.78
C GLU A 99 11.29 -9.38 25.36
N GLU A 100 11.54 -8.30 24.62
CA GLU A 100 11.15 -8.20 23.21
C GLU A 100 11.90 -9.27 22.39
N ALA A 101 13.23 -9.36 22.59
CA ALA A 101 14.04 -10.37 21.91
C ALA A 101 13.59 -11.79 22.24
N ARG A 102 13.31 -12.10 23.52
CA ARG A 102 12.81 -13.42 23.93
C ARG A 102 11.45 -13.73 23.33
N PHE A 103 10.55 -12.75 23.24
CA PHE A 103 9.25 -12.92 22.59
C PHE A 103 9.42 -13.25 21.10
N LEU A 104 10.26 -12.49 20.38
CA LEU A 104 10.56 -12.75 18.96
C LEU A 104 11.24 -14.10 18.76
N GLN A 105 12.09 -14.54 19.70
CA GLN A 105 12.70 -15.86 19.68
C GLN A 105 11.65 -16.97 19.84
N ALA A 106 10.69 -16.83 20.76
CA ALA A 106 9.59 -17.78 20.93
C ALA A 106 8.68 -17.86 19.68
N CYS A 107 8.38 -16.70 19.07
CA CYS A 107 7.69 -16.66 17.78
C CYS A 107 8.49 -17.38 16.69
N SER A 108 9.80 -17.13 16.62
CA SER A 108 10.69 -17.73 15.63
C SER A 108 10.83 -19.24 15.80
N GLN A 109 10.92 -19.74 17.03
CA GLN A 109 10.91 -21.18 17.31
C GLN A 109 9.62 -21.81 16.76
N THR A 110 8.46 -21.21 17.07
CA THR A 110 7.17 -21.69 16.58
C THR A 110 7.10 -21.70 15.05
N LEU A 111 7.59 -20.64 14.40
CA LEU A 111 7.66 -20.56 12.94
C LEU A 111 8.58 -21.64 12.36
N VAL A 112 9.77 -21.83 12.92
CA VAL A 112 10.70 -22.88 12.49
C VAL A 112 10.03 -24.25 12.60
N TYR A 113 9.37 -24.58 13.72
CA TYR A 113 8.64 -25.84 13.85
C TYR A 113 7.53 -26.02 12.80
N CYS A 114 6.89 -24.94 12.37
CA CYS A 114 5.79 -24.99 11.41
C CYS A 114 6.24 -25.06 9.94
N LEU A 115 7.47 -24.64 9.65
CA LEU A 115 8.00 -24.47 8.30
C LEU A 115 9.10 -25.48 7.93
N LEU A 116 9.84 -26.00 8.92
CA LEU A 116 10.94 -26.92 8.66
C LEU A 116 10.43 -28.29 8.18
N PRO A 117 11.11 -28.95 7.22
CA PRO A 117 10.79 -30.32 6.85
C PRO A 117 10.87 -31.28 8.06
N SER A 118 10.04 -32.33 8.04
CA SER A 118 9.96 -33.31 9.13
C SER A 118 11.28 -34.04 9.39
N LYS A 119 12.09 -34.23 8.34
CA LYS A 119 13.45 -34.80 8.41
C LYS A 119 14.41 -33.98 9.28
N ASP A 120 14.26 -32.66 9.28
CA ASP A 120 15.19 -31.73 9.94
C ASP A 120 14.67 -31.25 11.30
N THR A 121 13.39 -31.48 11.60
CA THR A 121 12.73 -31.06 12.84
C THR A 121 13.32 -31.74 14.09
N GLN A 122 14.00 -32.88 13.90
CA GLN A 122 14.66 -33.61 14.98
C GLN A 122 15.99 -32.97 15.43
N SER A 123 16.60 -32.11 14.59
CA SER A 123 17.86 -31.47 14.93
C SER A 123 17.64 -30.27 15.84
N LEU A 124 17.95 -30.43 17.14
CA LEU A 124 17.84 -29.35 18.12
C LEU A 124 18.71 -28.15 17.74
N SER A 125 19.98 -28.39 17.38
CA SER A 125 20.92 -27.32 17.04
C SER A 125 20.47 -26.51 15.83
N LEU A 126 19.96 -27.18 14.78
CA LEU A 126 19.45 -26.51 13.59
C LEU A 126 18.26 -25.61 13.94
N ARG A 127 17.30 -26.12 14.73
CA ARG A 127 16.13 -25.33 15.14
C ARG A 127 16.52 -24.10 15.95
N ILE A 128 17.44 -24.25 16.89
CA ILE A 128 17.91 -23.13 17.72
C ILE A 128 18.58 -22.07 16.84
N VAL A 129 19.51 -22.47 15.97
CA VAL A 129 20.24 -21.54 15.10
C VAL A 129 19.30 -20.84 14.12
N LEU A 130 18.39 -21.57 13.47
CA LEU A 130 17.42 -20.97 12.55
C LEU A 130 16.44 -20.04 13.26
N ALA A 131 15.97 -20.40 14.45
CA ALA A 131 15.08 -19.54 15.22
C ALA A 131 15.79 -18.26 15.67
N GLU A 132 17.07 -18.35 16.05
CA GLU A 132 17.87 -17.18 16.44
C GLU A 132 18.11 -16.25 15.25
N ILE A 133 18.47 -16.80 14.09
CA ILE A 133 18.65 -16.03 12.86
C ILE A 133 17.33 -15.35 12.46
N LEU A 134 16.22 -16.09 12.49
CA LEU A 134 14.90 -15.56 12.16
C LEU A 134 14.50 -14.43 13.11
N ALA A 135 14.72 -14.59 14.42
CA ALA A 135 14.41 -13.57 15.41
C ALA A 135 15.26 -12.32 15.22
N ALA A 136 16.59 -12.48 15.18
CA ALA A 136 17.54 -11.37 15.24
C ALA A 136 17.76 -10.68 13.88
N LYS A 137 17.73 -11.42 12.77
CA LYS A 137 18.06 -10.89 11.43
C LYS A 137 16.85 -10.62 10.56
N VAL A 138 15.67 -11.14 10.92
CA VAL A 138 14.45 -10.96 10.12
C VAL A 138 13.38 -10.25 10.95
N LEU A 139 12.86 -10.88 12.00
CA LEU A 139 11.69 -10.36 12.73
C LEU A 139 11.99 -9.06 13.46
N LYS A 140 13.12 -8.96 14.17
CA LYS A 140 13.48 -7.74 14.92
C LYS A 140 13.64 -6.53 14.00
N PRO A 141 14.44 -6.58 12.90
CA PRO A 141 14.48 -5.49 11.94
C PRO A 141 13.14 -5.17 11.29
N MET A 142 12.32 -6.20 10.99
CA MET A 142 10.97 -5.99 10.43
C MET A 142 10.06 -5.22 11.39
N VAL A 143 10.05 -5.59 12.67
CA VAL A 143 9.25 -4.90 13.70
C VAL A 143 9.72 -3.47 13.87
N GLU A 144 11.03 -3.24 13.92
CA GLU A 144 11.62 -1.89 14.02
C GLU A 144 11.26 -1.01 12.82
N LEU A 145 11.38 -1.55 11.60
CA LEU A 145 11.02 -0.84 10.37
C LEU A 145 9.52 -0.50 10.32
N LEU A 146 8.66 -1.46 10.62
CA LEU A 146 7.21 -1.27 10.56
C LEU A 146 6.69 -0.35 11.67
N SER A 147 7.43 -0.24 12.78
CA SER A 147 7.08 0.63 13.91
C SER A 147 7.71 2.01 13.81
N ASP A 148 8.63 2.24 12.86
CA ASP A 148 9.26 3.54 12.67
C ASP A 148 8.25 4.58 12.12
N PRO A 149 7.99 5.67 12.86
CA PRO A 149 7.07 6.71 12.42
C PRO A 149 7.47 7.32 11.06
N ASN A 150 8.77 7.45 10.78
CA ASN A 150 9.24 8.01 9.52
C ASN A 150 8.90 7.07 8.35
N TYR A 151 9.16 5.77 8.51
CA TYR A 151 8.78 4.76 7.52
C TYR A 151 7.26 4.75 7.27
N ILE A 152 6.45 4.76 8.33
CA ILE A 152 4.97 4.81 8.22
C ILE A 152 4.54 6.07 7.45
N ASN A 153 5.04 7.24 7.85
CA ASN A 153 4.69 8.51 7.22
C ASN A 153 5.11 8.54 5.75
N HIS A 154 6.31 8.06 5.43
CA HIS A 154 6.79 7.99 4.05
C HIS A 154 5.91 7.06 3.20
N MET A 155 5.51 5.89 3.74
CA MET A 155 4.60 4.98 3.05
C MET A 155 3.25 5.64 2.74
N LEU A 156 2.70 6.42 3.69
CA LEU A 156 1.46 7.17 3.48
C LEU A 156 1.62 8.22 2.38
N LEU A 157 2.73 8.97 2.38
CA LEU A 157 3.02 9.97 1.35
C LEU A 157 3.12 9.35 -0.03
N VAL A 158 3.89 8.26 -0.19
CA VAL A 158 4.02 7.53 -1.45
C VAL A 158 2.64 7.09 -1.95
N GLN A 159 1.76 6.62 -1.06
CA GLN A 159 0.42 6.19 -1.44
C GLN A 159 -0.49 7.37 -1.82
N MET A 160 -0.32 8.53 -1.20
CA MET A 160 -1.03 9.76 -1.57
C MET A 160 -0.58 10.26 -2.95
N GLU A 161 0.72 10.29 -3.21
CA GLU A 161 1.29 10.69 -4.49
C GLU A 161 0.86 9.74 -5.62
N TYR A 162 0.89 8.42 -5.38
CA TYR A 162 0.40 7.43 -6.34
C TYR A 162 -1.07 7.66 -6.69
N ARG A 163 -1.92 7.93 -5.70
CA ARG A 163 -3.34 8.26 -5.92
C ARG A 163 -3.51 9.55 -6.74
N GLU A 164 -2.71 10.57 -6.48
CA GLU A 164 -2.74 11.82 -7.24
C GLU A 164 -2.35 11.60 -8.71
N GLN A 165 -1.30 10.82 -8.97
CA GLN A 165 -0.87 10.45 -10.32
C GLN A 165 -1.94 9.66 -11.08
N LEU A 166 -2.62 8.71 -10.43
CA LEU A 166 -3.74 7.98 -11.02
C LEU A 166 -4.89 8.92 -11.41
N ILE A 167 -5.26 9.83 -10.52
CA ILE A 167 -6.33 10.81 -10.79
C ILE A 167 -5.97 11.69 -11.99
N GLU A 168 -4.73 12.18 -12.06
CA GLU A 168 -4.26 13.02 -13.16
C GLU A 168 -4.21 12.24 -14.48
N HIS A 169 -3.77 10.98 -14.46
CA HIS A 169 -3.80 10.09 -15.63
C HIS A 169 -5.23 9.89 -16.14
N HIS A 170 -6.17 9.59 -15.24
CA HIS A 170 -7.58 9.43 -15.59
C HIS A 170 -8.20 10.72 -16.13
N LYS A 171 -7.86 11.87 -15.55
CA LYS A 171 -8.30 13.19 -16.04
C LYS A 171 -7.80 13.46 -17.45
N ARG A 172 -6.52 13.17 -17.74
CA ARG A 172 -5.95 13.32 -19.09
C ARG A 172 -6.62 12.39 -20.09
N ALA A 173 -6.81 11.12 -19.72
CA ALA A 173 -7.49 10.14 -20.56
C ALA A 173 -8.92 10.57 -20.90
N TYR A 174 -9.63 11.22 -19.97
CA TYR A 174 -10.93 11.84 -20.22
C TYR A 174 -10.82 13.06 -21.16
N THR A 175 -10.01 14.07 -20.80
CA THR A 175 -9.93 15.34 -21.53
C THR A 175 -9.45 15.19 -22.96
N TYR A 176 -8.56 14.22 -23.21
CA TYR A 176 -7.94 14.00 -24.51
C TYR A 176 -8.41 12.72 -25.19
N ALA A 177 -9.59 12.19 -24.82
CA ALA A 177 -10.17 11.03 -25.50
C ALA A 177 -10.34 11.33 -27.00
N PRO A 178 -9.72 10.57 -27.92
CA PRO A 178 -9.67 10.90 -29.34
C PRO A 178 -11.00 10.60 -30.07
N SER A 179 -11.84 9.74 -29.49
CA SER A 179 -13.15 9.39 -30.04
C SER A 179 -14.13 9.00 -28.93
N TYR A 180 -15.43 9.00 -29.27
CA TYR A 180 -16.47 8.51 -28.37
C TYR A 180 -16.25 7.03 -27.99
N GLU A 181 -15.79 6.20 -28.94
CA GLU A 181 -15.51 4.78 -28.67
C GLU A 181 -14.38 4.58 -27.65
N GLU A 182 -13.30 5.34 -27.75
CA GLU A 182 -12.19 5.28 -26.78
C GLU A 182 -12.62 5.80 -25.40
N PHE A 183 -13.51 6.80 -25.36
CA PHE A 183 -14.12 7.26 -24.11
C PHE A 183 -15.02 6.18 -23.46
N ILE A 184 -15.82 5.46 -24.26
CA ILE A 184 -16.65 4.35 -23.75
C ILE A 184 -15.78 3.17 -23.31
N LYS A 185 -14.68 2.87 -24.01
CA LYS A 185 -13.69 1.88 -23.57
C LYS A 185 -13.07 2.28 -22.24
N LEU A 186 -12.71 3.55 -22.05
CA LEU A 186 -12.24 4.06 -20.76
C LEU A 186 -13.26 3.75 -19.65
N ILE A 187 -14.54 4.02 -19.85
CA ILE A 187 -15.56 3.72 -18.83
C ILE A 187 -15.68 2.21 -18.56
N ASN A 188 -15.80 1.42 -19.63
CA ASN A 188 -16.08 -0.02 -19.52
C ASN A 188 -14.91 -0.83 -18.98
N CYS A 189 -13.68 -0.36 -19.18
CA CYS A 189 -12.46 -1.03 -18.72
C CYS A 189 -11.97 -0.53 -17.35
N ASN A 190 -12.54 0.55 -16.79
CA ASN A 190 -12.15 1.05 -15.46
C ASN A 190 -12.96 0.38 -14.35
N SER A 191 -12.27 -0.26 -13.41
CA SER A 191 -12.86 -0.86 -12.21
C SER A 191 -12.90 0.08 -11.00
N ASP A 192 -12.32 1.28 -11.11
CA ASP A 192 -12.36 2.30 -10.05
C ASP A 192 -13.72 3.01 -10.01
N ILE A 193 -14.56 2.58 -9.08
CA ILE A 193 -15.91 3.12 -8.86
C ILE A 193 -15.88 4.61 -8.47
N GLU A 194 -14.88 5.06 -7.71
CA GLU A 194 -14.78 6.46 -7.26
C GLU A 194 -14.34 7.38 -8.40
N PHE A 195 -13.48 6.88 -9.30
CA PHE A 195 -13.21 7.56 -10.56
C PHE A 195 -14.48 7.71 -11.41
N LEU A 196 -15.23 6.63 -11.63
CA LEU A 196 -16.45 6.66 -12.45
C LEU A 196 -17.52 7.61 -11.88
N LYS A 197 -17.68 7.66 -10.54
CA LYS A 197 -18.57 8.63 -9.87
C LYS A 197 -18.15 10.07 -10.14
N ARG A 198 -16.86 10.38 -10.03
CA ARG A 198 -16.31 11.71 -10.31
C ARG A 198 -16.45 12.09 -11.78
N LEU A 199 -16.15 11.15 -12.69
CA LEU A 199 -16.33 11.33 -14.13
C LEU A 199 -17.77 11.68 -14.47
N ARG A 200 -18.73 10.92 -13.93
CA ARG A 200 -20.17 11.20 -14.10
C ARG A 200 -20.54 12.59 -13.62
N TYR A 201 -20.08 12.98 -12.43
CA TYR A 201 -20.34 14.31 -11.89
C TYR A 201 -19.79 15.41 -12.80
N GLN A 202 -18.56 15.26 -13.28
CA GLN A 202 -17.92 16.23 -14.16
C GLN A 202 -18.67 16.39 -15.49
N ILE A 203 -19.05 15.29 -16.14
CA ILE A 203 -19.86 15.31 -17.37
C ILE A 203 -21.19 16.03 -17.14
N MET A 204 -21.87 15.72 -16.02
CA MET A 204 -23.13 16.38 -15.67
C MET A 204 -22.95 17.90 -15.51
N VAL A 205 -21.88 18.33 -14.82
CA VAL A 205 -21.57 19.75 -14.65
C VAL A 205 -21.29 20.43 -16.00
N GLU A 206 -20.49 19.79 -16.86
CA GLU A 206 -20.19 20.32 -18.20
C GLU A 206 -21.45 20.44 -19.07
N ILE A 207 -22.37 19.45 -19.02
CA ILE A 207 -23.67 19.50 -19.71
C ILE A 207 -24.53 20.64 -19.15
N VAL A 208 -24.63 20.79 -17.82
CA VAL A 208 -25.42 21.87 -17.19
C VAL A 208 -24.85 23.23 -17.56
N GLN A 209 -23.53 23.40 -17.57
CA GLN A 209 -22.89 24.65 -17.98
C GLN A 209 -23.16 24.95 -19.46
N ALA A 210 -22.97 23.97 -20.36
CA ALA A 210 -23.21 24.15 -21.79
C ALA A 210 -24.69 24.47 -22.09
N THR A 211 -25.63 23.81 -21.42
CA THR A 211 -27.07 24.05 -21.57
C THR A 211 -27.51 25.37 -20.96
N THR A 212 -26.98 25.76 -19.80
CA THR A 212 -27.24 27.09 -19.19
C THR A 212 -26.72 28.20 -20.10
N ILE A 213 -25.53 28.06 -20.67
CA ILE A 213 -24.93 29.03 -21.59
C ILE A 213 -25.71 29.11 -22.91
N SER A 214 -26.22 27.99 -23.44
CA SER A 214 -27.06 27.96 -24.65
C SER A 214 -28.44 28.63 -24.46
N ASN A 215 -28.98 28.62 -23.24
CA ASN A 215 -30.25 29.27 -22.92
C ASN A 215 -30.13 30.81 -22.73
N ILE A 216 -28.93 31.32 -22.44
CA ILE A 216 -28.66 32.77 -22.30
C ILE A 216 -28.90 33.58 -23.59
N PRO A 217 -28.47 33.15 -24.81
CA PRO A 217 -28.80 33.86 -26.05
C PRO A 217 -30.29 33.76 -26.42
N GLN A 218 -31.02 32.72 -25.99
CA GLN A 218 -32.48 32.65 -26.19
C GLN A 218 -33.22 33.65 -25.29
N MET A 219 -32.81 33.81 -24.03
CA MET A 219 -33.35 34.86 -23.14
C MET A 219 -32.96 36.28 -23.56
N LYS A 220 -31.78 36.49 -24.17
CA LYS A 220 -31.38 37.81 -24.70
C LYS A 220 -32.18 38.22 -25.95
N ARG A 221 -32.58 37.29 -26.83
CA ARG A 221 -33.47 37.62 -27.97
C ARG A 221 -34.82 38.19 -27.55
N GLN A 222 -35.34 37.83 -26.37
CA GLN A 222 -36.59 38.42 -25.84
C GLN A 222 -36.40 39.79 -25.16
N LYS A 223 -35.20 40.13 -24.70
CA LYS A 223 -34.89 41.44 -24.08
C LYS A 223 -34.21 42.45 -25.01
N GLU A 224 -33.69 42.02 -26.16
CA GLU A 224 -32.86 42.82 -27.07
C GLU A 224 -33.62 43.81 -27.98
N ASN A 225 -34.96 43.83 -27.99
CA ASN A 225 -35.69 44.86 -28.73
C ASN A 225 -35.65 46.27 -28.07
N LYS A 226 -35.01 46.44 -26.90
CA LYS A 226 -35.00 47.73 -26.18
C LYS A 226 -33.63 48.33 -25.79
N VAL A 227 -32.50 47.64 -25.96
CA VAL A 227 -31.19 48.10 -25.38
C VAL A 227 -30.02 48.02 -26.37
N LYS A 228 -30.28 47.86 -27.66
CA LYS A 228 -29.28 47.40 -28.65
C LYS A 228 -28.16 48.38 -29.06
N GLU A 229 -28.21 49.67 -28.73
CA GLU A 229 -27.23 50.60 -29.32
C GLU A 229 -26.01 50.92 -28.43
N THR A 230 -26.11 50.91 -27.10
CA THR A 230 -25.05 51.48 -26.25
C THR A 230 -24.07 50.45 -25.65
N ALA A 231 -24.41 49.16 -25.61
CA ALA A 231 -23.56 48.12 -25.01
C ALA A 231 -22.60 47.42 -26.01
N ALA A 232 -22.84 47.57 -27.32
CA ALA A 232 -22.10 46.88 -28.37
C ALA A 232 -20.61 47.27 -28.40
N MET A 233 -20.28 48.56 -28.20
CA MET A 233 -18.89 49.04 -28.25
C MET A 233 -18.00 48.53 -27.10
N LYS A 234 -18.55 48.28 -25.91
CA LYS A 234 -17.74 47.83 -24.75
C LYS A 234 -17.51 46.31 -24.74
N ALA A 235 -18.37 45.53 -25.38
CA ALA A 235 -18.30 44.07 -25.39
C ALA A 235 -17.26 43.52 -26.38
N ASP A 236 -17.01 44.22 -27.50
CA ASP A 236 -16.04 43.77 -28.50
C ASP A 236 -14.59 43.85 -27.99
N HIS A 237 -14.27 44.83 -27.13
CA HIS A 237 -12.97 44.91 -26.48
C HIS A 237 -12.68 43.75 -25.52
N LEU A 238 -13.72 43.17 -24.89
CA LEU A 238 -13.59 42.02 -23.98
C LEU A 238 -13.52 40.68 -24.73
N ARG A 239 -14.17 40.56 -25.90
CA ARG A 239 -14.09 39.37 -26.75
C ARG A 239 -12.73 39.19 -27.40
N ALA A 240 -12.08 40.28 -27.83
CA ALA A 240 -10.74 40.22 -28.42
C ALA A 240 -9.67 39.68 -27.45
N ARG A 241 -9.86 39.85 -26.14
CA ARG A 241 -8.88 39.43 -25.11
C ARG A 241 -8.92 37.93 -24.81
N ASN A 242 -10.04 37.25 -25.04
CA ASN A 242 -10.21 35.83 -24.66
C ASN A 242 -10.04 34.84 -25.83
N MET A 243 -9.97 35.31 -27.07
CA MET A 243 -9.88 34.44 -28.25
C MET A 243 -8.47 33.90 -28.51
N LYS A 244 -7.41 34.53 -27.95
CA LYS A 244 -6.02 34.07 -28.09
C LYS A 244 -5.66 32.84 -27.23
N ARG A 245 -6.62 32.25 -26.51
CA ARG A 245 -6.39 31.07 -25.66
C ARG A 245 -6.79 29.75 -26.34
N TYR A 246 -7.33 29.81 -27.56
CA TYR A 246 -7.87 28.66 -28.29
C TYR A 246 -7.43 28.63 -29.76
N ILE A 247 -6.24 29.16 -30.06
CA ILE A 247 -5.48 28.83 -31.27
C ILE A 247 -4.14 28.30 -30.81
#